data_AF-A0AB38S911-F1
#
_entry.id   AF-A0AB38S911-F1
#
_cell.length_a   1.000
_cell.length_b   1.000
_cell.length_c   1.000
_cell.angle_alpha   90.00
_cell.angle_beta   90.00
_cell.angle_gamma   90.00
#
_symmetry.space_group_name_H-M   'P 1'
#
loop_
_entity.id
_entity.type
_entity.pdbx_description
1 polymer ?
#
loop_
_entity_poly.entity_id
_entity_poly.type
_entity_poly.pdbx_seq_one_letter_code
_entity_poly.pdbx_strand_id
1 'polypeptide(L)'
;MRVTDRPRERPTPKRILSAASSACLRAGLTDVTPHTRRQTCATWLMQRGVSIWDASGFLGMSRETLERVYGHHHPDFLQSAARALN
;
A
#
# COMPACT_ATOMS: atom_id res chain seq x y z
N MET A 1 24.46 -31.34 -10.22
CA MET A 1 23.29 -31.72 -9.40
C MET A 1 22.48 -30.46 -9.15
N ARG A 2 21.32 -30.32 -9.79
CA ARG A 2 20.58 -29.05 -9.92
C ARG A 2 19.89 -28.71 -8.60
N VAL A 3 20.23 -27.56 -8.02
CA VAL A 3 19.52 -26.99 -6.85
C VAL A 3 18.04 -26.87 -7.21
N THR A 4 17.20 -27.34 -6.31
CA THR A 4 15.77 -27.59 -6.47
C THR A 4 15.02 -26.38 -7.01
N ASP A 5 14.48 -26.51 -8.22
CA ASP A 5 13.32 -25.75 -8.67
C ASP A 5 12.11 -26.26 -7.88
N ARG A 6 11.90 -25.73 -6.66
CA ARG A 6 10.63 -25.93 -5.97
C ARG A 6 9.62 -25.03 -6.66
N PRO A 7 8.46 -25.55 -7.10
CA PRO A 7 7.40 -24.69 -7.62
C PRO A 7 7.07 -23.64 -6.55
N ARG A 8 7.07 -22.35 -6.94
CA ARG A 8 6.68 -21.24 -6.05
C ARG A 8 5.18 -21.32 -5.80
N GLU A 9 4.80 -22.24 -4.93
CA GLU A 9 3.46 -22.38 -4.41
C GLU A 9 3.06 -21.05 -3.76
N ARG A 10 1.90 -20.51 -4.14
CA ARG A 10 1.43 -19.24 -3.60
C ARG A 10 1.30 -19.40 -2.09
N PRO A 11 1.98 -18.57 -1.28
CA PRO A 11 1.93 -18.73 0.16
C PRO A 11 0.49 -18.58 0.63
N THR A 12 0.05 -19.51 1.46
CA THR A 12 -1.27 -19.45 2.08
C THR A 12 -1.40 -18.17 2.93
N PRO A 13 -2.61 -17.61 3.11
CA PRO A 13 -2.80 -16.38 3.87
C PRO A 13 -2.12 -16.41 5.25
N LYS A 14 -2.14 -17.57 5.92
CA LYS A 14 -1.47 -17.81 7.21
C LYS A 14 0.06 -17.61 7.15
N ARG A 15 0.71 -18.02 6.06
CA ARG A 15 2.18 -17.83 5.86
C ARG A 15 2.54 -16.39 5.55
N ILE A 16 1.68 -15.67 4.82
CA ILE A 16 1.88 -14.24 4.53
C ILE A 16 1.79 -13.42 5.82
N LEU A 17 0.80 -13.73 6.67
CA LEU A 17 0.63 -13.10 7.97
C LEU A 17 1.79 -13.42 8.91
N SER A 18 2.22 -14.69 9.02
CA SER A 18 3.33 -15.06 9.90
C SER A 18 4.66 -14.42 9.48
N ALA A 19 4.92 -14.33 8.17
CA ALA A 19 6.11 -13.66 7.66
C ALA A 19 6.09 -12.14 7.96
N ALA A 20 4.94 -11.49 7.77
CA ALA A 20 4.77 -10.08 8.11
C ALA A 20 4.93 -9.82 9.62
N SER A 21 4.38 -10.67 10.48
CA SER A 21 4.56 -10.59 11.94
C SER A 21 6.02 -10.73 12.35
N SER A 22 6.77 -11.66 11.75
CA SER A 22 8.20 -11.81 12.04
C SER A 22 9.04 -10.59 11.65
N ALA A 23 8.65 -9.87 10.58
CA ALA A 23 9.30 -8.63 10.18
C ALA A 23 8.99 -7.48 11.16
N CYS A 24 7.74 -7.38 11.62
CA CYS A 24 7.34 -6.38 12.61
C CYS A 24 8.02 -6.59 13.96
N LEU A 25 8.14 -7.84 14.42
CA LEU A 25 8.87 -8.20 15.64
C LEU A 25 10.34 -7.78 15.57
N ARG A 26 11.03 -8.03 14.45
CA ARG A 26 12.42 -7.59 14.25
C ARG A 26 12.57 -6.07 14.20
N ALA A 27 11.55 -5.36 13.73
CA ALA A 27 11.52 -3.90 13.69
C ALA A 27 11.04 -3.26 15.01
N GLY A 28 10.72 -4.06 16.04
CA GLY A 28 10.21 -3.57 17.32
C GLY A 28 8.81 -2.94 17.25
N LEU A 29 8.03 -3.24 16.21
CA LEU A 29 6.70 -2.67 16.00
C LEU A 29 5.62 -3.54 16.68
N THR A 30 4.86 -2.95 17.60
CA THR A 30 3.67 -3.55 18.21
C THR A 30 2.40 -3.09 17.49
N ASP A 31 1.31 -3.87 17.57
CA ASP A 31 -0.01 -3.54 17.00
C ASP A 31 -0.09 -3.30 15.49
N VAL A 32 0.88 -3.82 14.73
CA VAL A 32 0.84 -3.76 13.26
C VAL A 32 -0.11 -4.82 12.72
N THR A 33 -1.29 -4.37 12.32
CA THR A 33 -2.27 -5.22 11.62
C THR A 33 -2.09 -5.14 10.11
N PRO A 34 -2.64 -6.11 9.34
CA PRO A 34 -2.73 -5.99 7.88
C PRO A 34 -3.43 -4.70 7.42
N HIS A 35 -4.35 -4.17 8.23
CA HIS A 35 -5.04 -2.92 7.96
C HIS A 35 -4.07 -1.73 8.04
N THR A 36 -3.29 -1.62 9.12
CA THR A 36 -2.27 -0.57 9.30
C THR A 36 -1.31 -0.52 8.12
N ARG A 37 -0.80 -1.68 7.67
CA ARG A 37 0.11 -1.74 6.53
C ARG A 37 -0.56 -1.33 5.21
N ARG A 38 -1.85 -1.67 5.03
CA ARG A 38 -2.62 -1.23 3.86
C ARG A 38 -2.77 0.29 3.85
N GLN A 39 -3.05 0.90 5.00
CA GLN A 39 -3.13 2.35 5.14
C GLN A 39 -1.80 3.03 4.81
N THR A 40 -0.68 2.50 5.33
CA THR A 40 0.65 2.99 4.97
C THR A 40 0.88 2.88 3.47
N CYS A 41 0.58 1.73 2.85
CA CYS A 41 0.75 1.57 1.41
C CYS A 41 -0.08 2.59 0.59
N ALA A 42 -1.32 2.88 1.01
CA ALA A 42 -2.16 3.90 0.38
C ALA A 42 -1.52 5.28 0.38
N THR A 43 -1.03 5.74 1.54
CA THR A 43 -0.32 7.02 1.68
C THR A 43 0.87 7.11 0.73
N TRP A 44 1.70 6.06 0.67
CA TRP A 44 2.91 6.07 -0.17
C TRP A 44 2.62 6.02 -1.67
N LEU A 45 1.52 5.39 -2.10
CA LEU A 45 1.10 5.41 -3.50
C LEU A 45 0.61 6.80 -3.91
N MET A 46 -0.18 7.46 -3.06
CA MET A 46 -0.64 8.83 -3.33
C MET A 46 0.52 9.83 -3.36
N GLN A 47 1.45 9.76 -2.40
CA GLN A 47 2.65 10.63 -2.39
C GLN A 47 3.52 10.46 -3.64
N ARG A 48 3.54 9.28 -4.25
CA ARG A 48 4.29 9.01 -5.48
C ARG A 48 3.57 9.44 -6.76
N GLY A 49 2.37 10.03 -6.66
CA GLY A 49 1.60 10.45 -7.82
C GLY A 49 0.99 9.29 -8.61
N VAL A 50 0.79 8.13 -7.96
CA VAL A 50 0.10 7.01 -8.61
C VAL A 50 -1.38 7.37 -8.77
N SER A 51 -1.94 7.04 -9.94
CA SER A 51 -3.35 7.31 -10.22
C SER A 51 -4.26 6.65 -9.18
N ILE A 52 -5.36 7.33 -8.81
CA ILE A 52 -6.36 6.80 -7.87
C ILE A 52 -6.94 5.48 -8.39
N TRP A 53 -7.07 5.32 -9.71
CA TRP A 53 -7.52 4.07 -10.33
C TRP A 53 -6.58 2.91 -10.01
N ASP A 54 -5.29 3.04 -10.32
CA ASP A 54 -4.31 1.97 -10.15
C ASP A 54 -4.09 1.65 -8.66
N ALA A 55 -4.00 2.67 -7.83
CA ALA A 55 -3.82 2.50 -6.39
C ALA A 55 -5.04 1.84 -5.73
N SER A 56 -6.26 2.17 -6.15
CA SER A 56 -7.48 1.55 -5.62
C SER A 56 -7.60 0.08 -6.04
N GLY A 57 -7.26 -0.24 -7.29
CA GLY A 57 -7.24 -1.61 -7.81
C GLY A 57 -6.19 -2.47 -7.12
N PHE A 58 -4.99 -1.92 -6.89
CA PHE A 58 -3.92 -2.61 -6.18
C PHE A 58 -4.27 -2.88 -4.72
N LEU A 59 -4.90 -1.92 -4.05
CA LEU A 59 -5.27 -2.03 -2.64
C LEU A 59 -6.61 -2.73 -2.42
N GLY A 60 -7.38 -3.01 -3.47
CA GLY A 60 -8.69 -3.65 -3.37
C GLY A 60 -9.68 -2.85 -2.51
N MET A 61 -9.65 -1.52 -2.61
CA MET A 61 -10.62 -0.63 -1.94
C MET A 61 -11.29 0.29 -2.97
N SER A 62 -12.39 0.93 -2.58
CA SER A 62 -13.08 1.85 -3.48
C SER A 62 -12.23 3.09 -3.79
N ARG A 63 -12.34 3.59 -5.03
CA ARG A 63 -11.74 4.86 -5.46
C ARG A 63 -12.17 6.02 -4.56
N GLU A 64 -13.45 6.08 -4.23
CA GLU A 64 -14.02 7.07 -3.33
C GLU A 64 -13.36 7.06 -1.94
N THR A 65 -13.11 5.87 -1.36
CA THR A 65 -12.41 5.78 -0.07
C THR A 65 -10.98 6.25 -0.19
N LEU A 66 -10.28 5.85 -1.25
CA LEU A 66 -8.89 6.25 -1.47
C LEU A 66 -8.78 7.76 -1.68
N GLU A 67 -9.64 8.34 -2.50
CA GLU A 67 -9.69 9.77 -2.78
C GLU A 67 -10.01 10.58 -1.51
N ARG A 68 -11.09 10.21 -0.80
CA ARG A 68 -11.54 10.90 0.41
C ARG A 68 -10.49 10.86 1.53
N VAL A 69 -9.83 9.73 1.73
CA VAL A 69 -8.93 9.53 2.88
C VAL A 69 -7.49 9.92 2.55
N TYR A 70 -7.01 9.65 1.33
CA TYR A 70 -5.59 9.77 0.98
C TYR A 70 -5.32 10.71 -0.21
N GLY A 71 -6.34 11.18 -0.94
CA GLY A 71 -6.16 11.99 -2.15
C GLY A 71 -5.38 13.30 -1.90
N HIS A 72 -5.47 13.85 -0.69
CA HIS A 72 -4.74 15.06 -0.29
C HIS A 72 -3.21 14.88 -0.25
N HIS A 73 -2.71 13.64 -0.25
CA HIS A 73 -1.27 13.36 -0.35
C HIS A 73 -0.76 13.36 -1.79
N HIS A 74 -1.63 13.46 -2.80
CA HIS A 74 -1.23 13.44 -4.19
C HIS A 74 -0.45 14.73 -4.55
N PRO A 75 0.66 14.66 -5.30
CA PRO A 75 1.44 15.83 -5.68
C PRO A 75 0.63 16.85 -6.50
N ASP A 76 -0.37 16.38 -7.24
CA ASP A 76 -1.25 17.25 -8.03
C ASP A 76 -2.45 17.79 -7.23
N PHE A 77 -2.58 17.42 -5.94
CA PHE A 77 -3.66 17.90 -5.10
C PHE A 77 -3.58 19.43 -4.99
N LEU A 78 -4.63 20.11 -5.45
CA LEU A 78 -4.74 21.58 -5.52
C LEU A 78 -3.73 22.28 -6.44
N GLN A 79 -2.93 21.56 -7.23
CA GLN A 79 -1.96 22.18 -8.13
C GLN A 79 -2.64 23.09 -9.17
N SER A 80 -3.80 22.68 -9.70
CA SER A 80 -4.60 23.51 -10.60
C SER A 80 -5.18 24.75 -9.91
N ALA A 81 -5.66 24.62 -8.68
CA ALA A 81 -6.19 25.73 -7.89
C ALA A 81 -5.09 26.76 -7.54
N ALA A 82 -3.90 26.28 -7.18
CA ALA A 82 -2.74 27.14 -6.93
C ALA A 82 -2.30 27.88 -8.21
N ARG A 83 -2.31 27.21 -9.37
CA ARG A 83 -2.00 27.84 -10.65
C ARG A 83 -3.02 28.90 -11.09
N ALA A 84 -4.28 28.78 -10.68
CA ALA A 84 -5.31 29.74 -11.04
C ALA A 84 -5.21 31.09 -10.27
N LEU A 85 -4.41 31.14 -9.21
CA LEU A 85 -4.19 32.33 -8.38
C LEU A 85 -2.91 33.11 -8.75
N ASN A 86 -2.08 32.58 -9.65
CA ASN A 86 -0.87 33.21 -10.17
C ASN A 86 -1.06 33.63 -11.63
#